data_AF-A0A8J7FZT4-F1
#
_entry.id   AF-A0A8J7FZT4-F1
#
_cell.length_a   1.000
_cell.length_b   1.000
_cell.length_c   1.000
_cell.angle_alpha   90.00
_cell.angle_beta   90.00
_cell.angle_gamma   90.00
#
_symmetry.space_group_name_H-M   'P 1'
#
loop_
_entity.id
_entity.type
_entity.pdbx_description
1 polymer ?
#
loop_
_entity_poly.entity_id
_entity_poly.type
_entity_poly.pdbx_seq_one_letter_code
_entity_poly.pdbx_strand_id
1 'polypeptide(L)'
;MPQKMTLRRVIYFLILGAVIFITISACRGAIYQHPGSLTEVSTAEKCRVIQHTLGETCVPAKPQRIITLDIFSLGNAITLDVKPIASGSLRQEGELPSYLKNYVEGIQNIGMESQPNLEKIMLLKPDLIIGRTGSSQSYSLLSKVAPTVISDWYIGTHWQENFNFITNVLGEITSAQAAWNQYHERVEKIRSILDREHQYKEISVVGISLTEIDAFTKNSFSGSILSELKLQRPKAQDITAEYGYIVVSEEELEKIDGDILFVMVGNQDDEKAFESLKQKPLWQNLRAAQTNQIYAVENHVWWGGNILAANLVLDDLEKYLVNMP
;
A
#
# COMPACT_ATOMS: atom_id res chain seq x y z
N MET A 1 40.05 -52.44 -38.25
CA MET A 1 39.82 -53.29 -39.43
C MET A 1 38.30 -53.37 -39.67
N PRO A 2 37.76 -52.85 -40.79
CA PRO A 2 36.32 -52.82 -41.03
C PRO A 2 35.86 -54.08 -41.76
N GLN A 3 34.88 -54.79 -41.20
CA GLN A 3 34.26 -55.94 -41.88
C GLN A 3 33.06 -55.44 -42.70
N LYS A 4 33.24 -55.49 -44.03
CA LYS A 4 32.25 -55.12 -45.05
C LYS A 4 30.97 -55.94 -44.87
N MET A 5 29.84 -55.27 -44.59
CA MET A 5 28.52 -55.89 -44.75
C MET A 5 28.21 -56.04 -46.24
N THR A 6 27.92 -57.27 -46.66
CA THR A 6 27.60 -57.60 -48.05
C THR A 6 26.12 -57.37 -48.34
N LEU A 7 25.86 -56.82 -49.53
CA LEU A 7 24.59 -56.42 -50.15
C LEU A 7 23.48 -57.49 -50.18
N ARG A 8 23.78 -58.72 -49.71
CA ARG A 8 22.88 -59.88 -49.71
C ARG A 8 21.89 -59.93 -48.54
N ARG A 9 22.14 -59.16 -47.46
CA ARG A 9 21.27 -59.13 -46.26
C ARG A 9 20.12 -58.11 -46.33
N VAL A 10 20.18 -57.14 -47.24
CA VAL A 10 19.13 -56.11 -47.41
C VAL A 10 17.95 -56.63 -48.23
N ILE A 11 18.17 -57.64 -49.09
CA ILE A 11 17.14 -58.19 -49.98
C ILE A 11 16.18 -59.16 -49.26
N TYR A 12 16.62 -59.78 -48.15
CA TYR A 12 15.78 -60.71 -47.37
C TYR A 12 14.72 -60.02 -46.49
N PHE A 13 14.91 -58.74 -46.14
CA PHE A 13 13.94 -58.01 -45.32
C PHE A 13 12.80 -57.34 -46.11
N LEU A 14 12.91 -57.26 -47.45
CA LEU A 14 11.88 -56.66 -48.31
C LEU A 14 10.88 -57.67 -48.90
N ILE A 15 11.05 -58.98 -48.66
CA ILE A 15 10.17 -60.04 -49.18
C ILE A 15 9.26 -60.67 -48.11
N LEU A 16 9.44 -60.36 -46.83
CA LEU A 16 8.48 -60.74 -45.76
C LEU A 16 7.34 -59.72 -45.61
N GLY A 17 6.98 -59.08 -46.72
CA GLY A 17 5.94 -58.07 -46.86
C GLY A 17 5.01 -58.42 -48.01
N ALA A 18 4.50 -59.65 -48.05
CA ALA A 18 3.34 -60.01 -48.86
C ALA A 18 2.86 -61.41 -48.47
N VAL A 19 1.53 -61.57 -48.42
CA VAL A 19 0.77 -62.83 -48.36
C VAL A 19 0.42 -63.33 -46.95
N ILE A 20 -0.78 -62.94 -46.49
CA ILE A 20 -1.93 -63.75 -45.99
C ILE A 20 -2.98 -62.67 -45.62
N PHE A 21 -3.83 -62.17 -46.51
CA PHE A 21 -5.02 -62.74 -47.17
C PHE A 21 -6.13 -63.30 -46.24
N ILE A 22 -7.04 -62.39 -45.84
CA ILE A 22 -8.53 -62.40 -45.83
C ILE A 22 -9.33 -63.45 -44.99
N THR A 23 -10.37 -62.90 -44.33
CA THR A 23 -11.71 -63.43 -43.93
C THR A 23 -11.88 -63.75 -42.44
N ILE A 24 -12.98 -63.46 -41.69
CA ILE A 24 -14.32 -62.88 -41.92
C ILE A 24 -14.95 -62.58 -40.51
N SER A 25 -15.86 -61.59 -40.47
CA SER A 25 -17.02 -61.40 -39.56
C SER A 25 -16.92 -61.03 -38.07
N ALA A 26 -17.76 -60.01 -37.79
CA ALA A 26 -18.64 -59.86 -36.64
C ALA A 26 -18.03 -59.52 -35.28
N CYS A 27 -18.09 -58.23 -34.93
CA CYS A 27 -18.94 -57.85 -33.80
C CYS A 27 -19.40 -56.39 -33.91
N ARG A 28 -20.71 -56.26 -33.74
CA ARG A 28 -21.52 -55.07 -33.61
C ARG A 28 -21.08 -54.35 -32.33
N GLY A 29 -20.35 -53.24 -32.46
CA GLY A 29 -19.98 -52.39 -31.33
C GLY A 29 -21.20 -51.66 -30.81
N ALA A 30 -21.72 -52.11 -29.67
CA ALA A 30 -22.70 -51.40 -28.89
C ALA A 30 -22.16 -50.02 -28.52
N ILE A 31 -22.94 -48.99 -28.83
CA ILE A 31 -22.76 -47.64 -28.33
C ILE A 31 -22.96 -47.70 -26.82
N TYR A 32 -21.87 -47.76 -26.06
CA TYR A 32 -21.89 -47.44 -24.64
C TYR A 32 -21.78 -45.93 -24.52
N GLN A 33 -22.94 -45.28 -24.51
CA GLN A 33 -23.13 -43.98 -23.87
C GLN A 33 -22.72 -44.13 -22.41
N HIS A 34 -21.58 -43.56 -22.04
CA HIS A 34 -21.34 -43.24 -20.64
C HIS A 34 -22.29 -42.10 -20.28
N PRO A 35 -23.16 -42.27 -19.26
CA PRO A 35 -24.06 -41.21 -18.84
C PRO A 35 -23.20 -40.04 -18.36
N GLY A 36 -23.52 -38.86 -18.87
CA GLY A 36 -22.87 -37.63 -18.50
C GLY A 36 -22.77 -37.53 -16.99
N SER A 37 -21.53 -37.48 -16.50
CA SER A 37 -21.27 -36.71 -15.31
C SER A 37 -21.71 -35.31 -15.67
N LEU A 38 -22.87 -34.91 -15.13
CA LEU A 38 -23.20 -33.51 -15.01
C LEU A 38 -22.08 -32.92 -14.17
N THR A 39 -21.01 -32.47 -14.82
CA THR A 39 -20.20 -31.39 -14.28
C THR A 39 -21.21 -30.27 -14.10
N GLU A 40 -21.70 -30.15 -12.87
CA GLU A 40 -22.12 -28.88 -12.34
C GLU A 40 -21.04 -27.90 -12.78
N VAL A 41 -21.39 -27.10 -13.79
CA VAL A 41 -20.76 -25.81 -13.99
C VAL A 41 -21.16 -25.05 -12.75
N SER A 42 -20.45 -25.31 -11.65
CA SER A 42 -20.30 -24.35 -10.58
C SER A 42 -19.92 -23.07 -11.30
N THR A 43 -20.80 -22.09 -11.25
CA THR A 43 -20.49 -20.72 -11.61
C THR A 43 -19.34 -20.31 -10.73
N ALA A 44 -18.11 -20.64 -11.16
CA ALA A 44 -16.90 -20.12 -10.57
C ALA A 44 -17.04 -18.61 -10.71
N GLU A 45 -17.30 -17.94 -9.58
CA GLU A 45 -17.21 -16.50 -9.53
C GLU A 45 -15.88 -16.14 -10.16
N LYS A 46 -15.94 -15.37 -11.25
CA LYS A 46 -14.74 -14.95 -11.97
C LYS A 46 -13.81 -14.31 -10.94
N CYS A 47 -12.60 -14.82 -10.80
CA CYS A 47 -11.57 -14.18 -9.98
C CYS A 47 -10.57 -13.45 -10.88
N ARG A 48 -9.91 -12.44 -10.32
CA ARG A 48 -8.83 -11.68 -10.94
C ARG A 48 -7.53 -12.10 -10.25
N VAL A 49 -6.54 -12.52 -11.03
CA VAL A 49 -5.23 -12.85 -10.48
C VAL A 49 -4.49 -11.56 -10.19
N ILE A 50 -4.13 -11.35 -8.93
CA ILE A 50 -3.35 -10.22 -8.46
C ILE A 50 -1.95 -10.70 -8.08
N GLN A 51 -0.93 -10.10 -8.70
CA GLN A 51 0.46 -10.25 -8.29
C GLN A 51 0.72 -9.34 -7.08
N HIS A 52 1.44 -9.84 -6.09
CA HIS A 52 1.75 -9.12 -4.87
C HIS A 52 3.08 -9.62 -4.27
N THR A 53 3.56 -9.01 -3.19
CA THR A 53 4.95 -9.23 -2.71
C THR A 53 5.27 -10.67 -2.31
N LEU A 54 4.25 -11.49 -2.05
CA LEU A 54 4.38 -12.89 -1.62
C LEU A 54 3.86 -13.91 -2.67
N GLY A 55 3.67 -13.47 -3.92
CA GLY A 55 3.27 -14.33 -5.03
C GLY A 55 2.02 -13.82 -5.76
N GLU A 56 1.15 -14.74 -6.14
CA GLU A 56 -0.09 -14.43 -6.84
C GLU A 56 -1.31 -15.00 -6.11
N THR A 57 -2.41 -14.25 -6.15
CA THR A 57 -3.67 -14.63 -5.51
C THR A 57 -4.84 -14.41 -6.44
N CYS A 58 -5.72 -15.41 -6.55
CA CYS A 58 -7.00 -15.34 -7.25
C CYS A 58 -8.01 -14.61 -6.35
N VAL A 59 -8.17 -13.30 -6.56
CA VAL A 59 -9.08 -12.43 -5.80
C VAL A 59 -10.48 -12.46 -6.41
N PRO A 60 -11.56 -12.67 -5.63
CA PRO A 60 -12.92 -12.63 -6.16
C PRO A 60 -13.18 -11.33 -6.96
N ALA A 61 -13.93 -11.39 -8.07
CA ALA A 61 -14.20 -10.16 -8.84
C ALA A 61 -15.02 -9.12 -8.05
N LYS A 62 -15.76 -9.55 -7.03
CA LYS A 62 -16.62 -8.71 -6.18
C LYS A 62 -16.56 -9.15 -4.72
N PRO A 63 -15.43 -8.95 -4.02
CA PRO A 63 -15.32 -9.32 -2.61
C PRO A 63 -16.35 -8.55 -1.77
N GLN A 64 -16.99 -9.22 -0.81
CA GLN A 64 -18.05 -8.66 0.05
C GLN A 64 -17.65 -8.62 1.52
N ARG A 65 -16.74 -9.50 1.95
CA ARG A 65 -16.32 -9.70 3.34
C ARG A 65 -14.82 -9.45 3.46
N ILE A 66 -14.47 -8.17 3.31
CA ILE A 66 -13.08 -7.73 3.21
C ILE A 66 -12.52 -7.44 4.59
N ILE A 67 -11.31 -7.92 4.85
CA ILE A 67 -10.51 -7.55 6.03
C ILE A 67 -9.27 -6.79 5.57
N THR A 68 -9.00 -5.67 6.21
CA THR A 68 -7.72 -4.95 6.08
C THR A 68 -6.85 -5.24 7.31
N LEU A 69 -5.57 -5.53 7.14
CA LEU A 69 -4.69 -5.89 8.27
C LEU A 69 -4.10 -4.67 8.98
N ASP A 70 -4.30 -3.48 8.41
CA ASP A 70 -3.70 -2.23 8.88
C ASP A 70 -4.57 -1.01 8.52
N ILE A 71 -4.27 0.12 9.16
CA ILE A 71 -5.00 1.38 9.03
C ILE A 71 -4.81 2.08 7.66
N PHE A 72 -3.72 1.78 6.93
CA PHE A 72 -3.44 2.37 5.61
C PHE A 72 -4.30 1.71 4.55
N SER A 73 -4.33 0.38 4.55
CA SER A 73 -5.23 -0.43 3.73
C SER A 73 -6.69 -0.09 4.01
N LEU A 74 -7.05 0.14 5.27
CA LEU A 74 -8.38 0.61 5.68
C LEU A 74 -8.72 1.98 5.07
N GLY A 75 -7.84 2.98 5.21
CA GLY A 75 -8.07 4.32 4.65
C GLY A 75 -8.22 4.30 3.13
N ASN A 76 -7.40 3.50 2.44
CA ASN A 76 -7.51 3.31 1.00
C ASN A 76 -8.84 2.64 0.61
N ALA A 77 -9.25 1.57 1.30
CA ALA A 77 -10.53 0.91 1.05
C ALA A 77 -11.72 1.86 1.25
N ILE A 78 -11.73 2.63 2.34
CA ILE A 78 -12.78 3.61 2.62
C ILE A 78 -12.87 4.66 1.51
N THR A 79 -11.73 5.14 0.99
CA THR A 79 -11.73 6.10 -0.13
C THR A 79 -12.32 5.50 -1.40
N LEU A 80 -12.17 4.19 -1.58
CA LEU A 80 -12.73 3.46 -2.71
C LEU A 80 -14.19 3.07 -2.50
N ASP A 81 -14.88 3.68 -1.53
CA ASP A 81 -16.25 3.39 -1.13
C ASP A 81 -16.47 1.93 -0.66
N VAL A 82 -15.39 1.27 -0.24
CA VAL A 82 -15.41 -0.10 0.27
C VAL A 82 -15.28 -0.07 1.78
N LYS A 83 -16.24 -0.67 2.48
CA LYS A 83 -16.23 -0.79 3.94
C LYS A 83 -15.77 -2.20 4.37
N PRO A 84 -14.56 -2.37 4.90
CA PRO A 84 -14.12 -3.64 5.47
C PRO A 84 -15.00 -4.06 6.65
N ILE A 85 -15.15 -5.38 6.87
CA ILE A 85 -15.86 -5.91 8.05
C ILE A 85 -14.99 -5.92 9.31
N ALA A 86 -13.67 -5.85 9.11
CA ALA A 86 -12.69 -5.78 10.18
C ALA A 86 -11.41 -5.09 9.69
N SER A 87 -10.70 -4.47 10.62
CA SER A 87 -9.38 -3.90 10.38
C SER A 87 -8.40 -4.18 11.52
N GLY A 88 -7.13 -4.34 11.18
CA GLY A 88 -6.04 -4.31 12.15
C GLY A 88 -5.59 -2.89 12.48
N SER A 89 -4.81 -2.79 13.55
CA SER A 89 -4.16 -1.57 14.04
C SER A 89 -2.64 -1.60 13.78
N LEU A 90 -1.99 -0.44 13.87
CA LEU A 90 -0.56 -0.31 13.60
C LEU A 90 0.32 -0.74 14.78
N ARG A 91 0.33 0.03 15.87
CA ARG A 91 1.27 -0.17 16.99
C ARG A 91 0.60 -0.73 18.24
N GLN A 92 -0.67 -0.41 18.45
CA GLN A 92 -1.43 -0.90 19.59
C GLN A 92 -2.80 -1.39 19.15
N GLU A 93 -3.29 -2.49 19.73
CA GLU A 93 -4.65 -2.99 19.47
C GLU A 93 -5.69 -1.89 19.78
N GLY A 94 -6.57 -1.62 18.81
CA GLY A 94 -7.59 -0.58 18.92
C GLY A 94 -7.11 0.84 18.59
N GLU A 95 -5.80 1.04 18.36
CA GLU A 95 -5.29 2.33 17.88
C GLU A 95 -5.87 2.64 16.50
N LEU A 96 -6.41 3.86 16.37
CA LEU A 96 -7.00 4.37 15.14
C LEU A 96 -6.73 5.86 14.99
N PRO A 97 -6.25 6.32 13.82
CA PRO A 97 -6.16 7.74 13.50
C PRO A 97 -7.48 8.48 13.69
N SER A 98 -7.41 9.73 14.15
CA SER A 98 -8.60 10.54 14.42
C SER A 98 -9.49 10.69 13.18
N TYR A 99 -8.88 10.89 12.01
CA TYR A 99 -9.57 11.07 10.74
C TYR A 99 -10.33 9.83 10.26
N LEU A 100 -10.03 8.64 10.78
CA LEU A 100 -10.76 7.41 10.43
C LEU A 100 -11.96 7.15 11.35
N LYS A 101 -12.08 7.83 12.49
CA LYS A 101 -13.10 7.52 13.53
C LYS A 101 -14.53 7.51 12.99
N ASN A 102 -14.86 8.42 12.07
CA ASN A 102 -16.21 8.54 11.51
C ASN A 102 -16.54 7.47 10.46
N TYR A 103 -15.55 6.65 10.04
CA TYR A 103 -15.72 5.66 8.98
C TYR A 103 -15.74 4.22 9.52
N VAL A 104 -15.35 4.01 10.78
CA VAL A 104 -15.11 2.66 11.33
C VAL A 104 -16.29 2.07 12.12
N GLU A 105 -17.46 2.73 12.12
CA GLU A 105 -18.63 2.17 12.78
C GLU A 105 -18.94 0.76 12.24
N GLY A 106 -18.97 -0.25 13.11
CA GLY A 106 -19.21 -1.64 12.72
C GLY A 106 -18.00 -2.39 12.14
N ILE A 107 -16.82 -1.76 12.06
CA ILE A 107 -15.57 -2.43 11.68
C ILE A 107 -14.94 -3.03 12.94
N GLN A 108 -14.75 -4.35 12.95
CA GLN A 108 -14.18 -5.04 14.13
C GLN A 108 -12.65 -4.92 14.16
N ASN A 109 -12.08 -4.78 15.36
CA ASN A 109 -10.63 -4.83 15.53
C ASN A 109 -10.12 -6.28 15.60
N ILE A 110 -9.13 -6.59 14.76
CA ILE A 110 -8.50 -7.92 14.63
C ILE A 110 -7.06 -7.97 15.14
N GLY A 111 -6.65 -7.06 16.03
CA GLY A 111 -5.31 -7.00 16.58
C GLY A 111 -4.36 -6.11 15.76
N MET A 112 -3.06 -6.25 16.02
CA MET A 112 -2.01 -5.49 15.32
C MET A 112 -1.66 -6.16 14.00
N GLU A 113 -1.19 -5.39 13.00
CA GLU A 113 -0.82 -5.94 11.69
C GLU A 113 0.29 -7.01 11.79
N SER A 114 1.20 -6.84 12.75
CA SER A 114 2.34 -7.73 12.97
C SER A 114 1.92 -9.04 13.66
N GLN A 115 0.79 -9.00 14.38
CA GLN A 115 0.24 -10.14 15.10
C GLN A 115 -1.30 -10.14 15.03
N PRO A 116 -1.88 -10.41 13.85
CA PRO A 116 -3.32 -10.42 13.68
C PRO A 116 -3.94 -11.59 14.46
N ASN A 117 -5.12 -11.36 15.03
CA ASN A 117 -5.88 -12.37 15.74
C ASN A 117 -6.55 -13.33 14.75
N LEU A 118 -5.88 -14.44 14.45
CA LEU A 118 -6.34 -15.44 13.48
C LEU A 118 -7.69 -16.05 13.84
N GLU A 119 -7.98 -16.27 15.13
CA GLU A 119 -9.27 -16.84 15.57
C GLU A 119 -10.42 -15.88 15.23
N LYS A 120 -10.29 -14.59 15.57
CA LYS A 120 -11.27 -13.56 15.18
C LYS A 120 -11.45 -13.52 13.67
N ILE A 121 -10.35 -13.50 12.91
CA ILE A 121 -10.38 -13.45 11.44
C ILE A 121 -11.12 -14.67 10.86
N MET A 122 -10.86 -15.88 11.36
CA MET A 122 -11.55 -17.10 10.91
C MET A 122 -13.06 -17.06 11.19
N LEU A 123 -13.46 -16.58 12.38
CA LEU A 123 -14.87 -16.47 12.75
C LEU A 123 -15.63 -15.49 11.87
N LEU A 124 -14.95 -14.46 11.35
CA LEU A 124 -15.53 -13.46 10.45
C LEU A 124 -15.76 -13.98 9.03
N LYS A 125 -15.21 -15.13 8.66
CA LYS A 125 -15.36 -15.75 7.32
C LYS A 125 -15.14 -14.74 6.18
N PRO A 126 -13.96 -14.12 6.08
CA PRO A 126 -13.66 -13.19 5.00
C PRO A 126 -13.61 -13.89 3.65
N ASP A 127 -13.83 -13.14 2.58
CA ASP A 127 -13.60 -13.57 1.19
C ASP A 127 -12.38 -12.88 0.55
N LEU A 128 -11.81 -11.89 1.23
CA LEU A 128 -10.56 -11.24 0.86
C LEU A 128 -9.88 -10.67 2.11
N ILE A 129 -8.57 -10.88 2.23
CA ILE A 129 -7.71 -10.26 3.23
C ILE A 129 -6.65 -9.41 2.52
N ILE A 130 -6.51 -8.17 2.94
CA ILE A 130 -5.60 -7.19 2.36
C ILE A 130 -4.65 -6.72 3.45
N GLY A 131 -3.35 -6.79 3.20
CA GLY A 131 -2.36 -6.20 4.09
C GLY A 131 -1.16 -5.66 3.33
N ARG A 132 -0.13 -5.31 4.10
CA ARG A 132 1.16 -4.85 3.61
C ARG A 132 2.31 -5.61 4.27
N THR A 133 3.53 -5.27 3.89
CA THR A 133 4.78 -5.90 4.32
C THR A 133 4.88 -6.26 5.81
N GLY A 134 4.37 -5.43 6.73
CA GLY A 134 4.45 -5.75 8.17
C GLY A 134 3.55 -6.91 8.64
N SER A 135 2.61 -7.37 7.81
CA SER A 135 1.80 -8.58 8.04
C SER A 135 2.36 -9.84 7.36
N SER A 136 3.51 -9.74 6.67
CA SER A 136 4.05 -10.83 5.82
C SER A 136 4.31 -12.13 6.59
N GLN A 137 4.71 -12.04 7.87
CA GLN A 137 4.97 -13.23 8.70
C GLN A 137 3.72 -14.08 8.92
N SER A 138 2.54 -13.46 8.90
CA SER A 138 1.25 -14.12 9.11
C SER A 138 0.62 -14.65 7.81
N TYR A 139 1.19 -14.30 6.64
CA TYR A 139 0.63 -14.62 5.33
C TYR A 139 0.28 -16.11 5.16
N SER A 140 1.20 -17.02 5.52
CA SER A 140 1.00 -18.46 5.34
C SER A 140 -0.23 -19.01 6.09
N LEU A 141 -0.63 -18.36 7.19
CA LEU A 141 -1.81 -18.72 7.96
C LEU A 141 -3.05 -18.01 7.43
N LEU A 142 -2.94 -16.72 7.11
CA LEU A 142 -4.03 -15.92 6.54
C LEU A 142 -4.52 -16.48 5.20
N SER A 143 -3.61 -16.90 4.32
CA SER A 143 -3.95 -17.50 3.02
C SER A 143 -4.66 -18.85 3.11
N LYS A 144 -4.65 -19.51 4.28
CA LYS A 144 -5.49 -20.69 4.54
C LYS A 144 -6.93 -20.34 4.93
N VAL A 145 -7.17 -19.08 5.32
CA VAL A 145 -8.49 -18.58 5.72
C VAL A 145 -9.24 -18.03 4.50
N ALA A 146 -8.60 -17.17 3.71
CA ALA A 146 -9.19 -16.54 2.53
C ALA A 146 -8.10 -16.08 1.55
N PRO A 147 -8.44 -15.78 0.27
CA PRO A 147 -7.54 -15.08 -0.65
C PRO A 147 -6.89 -13.88 0.05
N THR A 148 -5.56 -13.86 0.12
CA THR A 148 -4.81 -12.88 0.90
C THR A 148 -3.81 -12.19 -0.01
N VAL A 149 -3.82 -10.86 -0.02
CA VAL A 149 -2.92 -10.04 -0.83
C VAL A 149 -2.07 -9.16 0.09
N ILE A 150 -0.76 -9.15 -0.15
CA ILE A 150 0.20 -8.36 0.63
C ILE A 150 0.91 -7.35 -0.28
N SER A 151 0.62 -6.07 -0.09
CA SER A 151 1.32 -4.95 -0.72
C SER A 151 2.81 -4.97 -0.34
N ASP A 152 3.69 -4.66 -1.28
CA ASP A 152 5.13 -4.45 -1.04
C ASP A 152 5.43 -3.10 -0.39
N TRP A 153 4.40 -2.29 -0.17
CA TRP A 153 4.51 -0.96 0.41
C TRP A 153 5.06 -0.98 1.83
N TYR A 154 6.02 -0.08 2.06
CA TYR A 154 6.54 0.26 3.38
C TYR A 154 6.04 1.64 3.79
N ILE A 155 5.79 1.78 5.08
CA ILE A 155 5.35 3.05 5.63
C ILE A 155 6.37 4.15 5.35
N GLY A 156 5.86 5.32 5.00
CA GLY A 156 6.66 6.54 4.87
C GLY A 156 6.92 7.00 3.45
N THR A 157 6.85 6.15 2.41
CA THR A 157 7.13 6.56 1.00
C THR A 157 6.09 5.97 0.04
N HIS A 158 6.04 6.36 -1.24
CA HIS A 158 5.29 5.66 -2.30
C HIS A 158 3.80 5.33 -2.00
N TRP A 159 3.09 6.25 -1.34
CA TRP A 159 1.70 6.02 -0.94
C TRP A 159 0.73 5.98 -2.13
N GLN A 160 1.03 6.71 -3.21
CA GLN A 160 0.23 6.72 -4.43
C GLN A 160 0.21 5.34 -5.09
N GLU A 161 1.36 4.68 -5.16
CA GLU A 161 1.52 3.32 -5.68
C GLU A 161 0.73 2.33 -4.83
N ASN A 162 0.75 2.47 -3.50
CA ASN A 162 -0.05 1.63 -2.62
C ASN A 162 -1.56 1.84 -2.84
N PHE A 163 -2.03 3.09 -2.99
CA PHE A 163 -3.44 3.35 -3.29
C PHE A 163 -3.87 2.72 -4.63
N ASN A 164 -3.02 2.80 -5.65
CA ASN A 164 -3.27 2.16 -6.95
C ASN A 164 -3.25 0.62 -6.85
N PHE A 165 -2.36 0.06 -6.03
CA PHE A 165 -2.35 -1.37 -5.75
C PHE A 165 -3.65 -1.83 -5.09
N ILE A 166 -4.10 -1.14 -4.04
CA ILE A 166 -5.37 -1.45 -3.36
C ILE A 166 -6.57 -1.27 -4.30
N THR A 167 -6.55 -0.23 -5.13
CA THR A 167 -7.53 -0.02 -6.21
C THR A 167 -7.62 -1.23 -7.13
N ASN A 168 -6.46 -1.74 -7.59
CA ASN A 168 -6.42 -2.93 -8.42
C ASN A 168 -6.92 -4.17 -7.66
N VAL A 169 -6.55 -4.35 -6.39
CA VAL A 169 -7.05 -5.46 -5.56
C VAL A 169 -8.57 -5.45 -5.46
N LEU A 170 -9.17 -4.29 -5.16
CA LEU A 170 -10.62 -4.15 -4.98
C LEU A 170 -11.39 -4.08 -6.30
N GLY A 171 -10.76 -3.61 -7.37
CA GLY A 171 -11.40 -3.44 -8.68
C GLY A 171 -12.18 -2.13 -8.82
N GLU A 172 -12.02 -1.19 -7.88
CA GLU A 172 -12.81 0.05 -7.77
C GLU A 172 -12.21 1.21 -8.56
N ILE A 173 -12.05 1.00 -9.88
CA ILE A 173 -11.40 1.97 -10.78
C ILE A 173 -12.15 3.31 -10.84
N THR A 174 -13.48 3.29 -10.77
CA THR A 174 -14.29 4.52 -10.88
C THR A 174 -14.12 5.41 -9.65
N SER A 175 -14.24 4.85 -8.44
CA SER A 175 -14.01 5.59 -7.19
C SER A 175 -12.56 6.05 -7.09
N ALA A 176 -11.59 5.23 -7.51
CA ALA A 176 -10.19 5.64 -7.57
C ALA A 176 -9.95 6.85 -8.49
N GLN A 177 -10.55 6.85 -9.69
CA GLN A 177 -10.43 7.96 -10.62
C GLN A 177 -11.04 9.25 -10.04
N ALA A 178 -12.19 9.14 -9.38
CA ALA A 178 -12.82 10.28 -8.72
C ALA A 178 -11.94 10.85 -7.59
N ALA A 179 -11.40 9.98 -6.74
CA ALA A 179 -10.51 10.36 -5.65
C ALA A 179 -9.22 11.02 -6.17
N TRP A 180 -8.63 10.48 -7.23
CA TRP A 180 -7.47 11.09 -7.88
C TRP A 180 -7.78 12.44 -8.50
N ASN A 181 -8.91 12.57 -9.20
CA ASN A 181 -9.30 13.84 -9.81
C ASN A 181 -9.46 14.93 -8.73
N GLN A 182 -10.15 14.61 -7.64
CA GLN A 182 -10.33 15.53 -6.52
C GLN A 182 -8.99 15.92 -5.90
N TYR A 183 -8.10 14.96 -5.63
CA TYR A 183 -6.78 15.24 -5.07
C TYR A 183 -5.96 16.17 -5.97
N HIS A 184 -5.84 15.86 -7.26
CA HIS A 184 -5.04 16.66 -8.19
C HIS A 184 -5.65 18.05 -8.44
N GLU A 185 -6.97 18.18 -8.48
CA GLU A 185 -7.63 19.49 -8.56
C GLU A 185 -7.23 20.38 -7.38
N ARG A 186 -7.18 19.81 -6.17
CA ARG A 186 -6.75 20.54 -4.97
C ARG A 186 -5.28 20.89 -5.00
N VAL A 187 -4.42 19.96 -5.40
CA VAL A 187 -2.97 20.22 -5.59
C VAL A 187 -2.78 21.38 -6.56
N GLU A 188 -3.43 21.37 -7.72
CA GLU A 188 -3.31 22.43 -8.72
C GLU A 188 -3.86 23.77 -8.22
N LYS A 189 -5.00 23.76 -7.52
CA LYS A 189 -5.55 24.97 -6.89
C LYS A 189 -4.54 25.58 -5.91
N ILE A 190 -4.03 24.80 -4.97
CA ILE A 190 -3.08 25.27 -3.95
C ILE A 190 -1.79 25.75 -4.62
N ARG A 191 -1.22 24.94 -5.53
CA ARG A 191 -0.02 25.28 -6.29
C ARG A 191 -0.15 26.62 -7.02
N SER A 192 -1.29 26.87 -7.68
CA SER A 192 -1.53 28.13 -8.40
C SER A 192 -1.55 29.37 -7.51
N ILE A 193 -1.89 29.21 -6.22
CA ILE A 193 -1.86 30.29 -5.24
C ILE A 193 -0.43 30.46 -4.73
N LEU A 194 0.22 29.36 -4.34
CA LEU A 194 1.58 29.38 -3.80
C LEU A 194 2.63 29.84 -4.83
N ASP A 195 2.46 29.54 -6.12
CA ASP A 195 3.32 30.01 -7.21
C ASP A 195 3.38 31.56 -7.28
N ARG A 196 2.35 32.26 -6.78
CA ARG A 196 2.30 33.74 -6.76
C ARG A 196 2.88 34.35 -5.50
N GLU A 197 2.81 33.65 -4.37
CA GLU A 197 3.00 34.24 -3.05
C GLU A 197 4.20 33.65 -2.27
N HIS A 198 4.63 32.44 -2.61
CA HIS A 198 5.45 31.60 -1.73
C HIS A 198 6.61 30.87 -2.43
N GLN A 199 6.95 31.27 -3.67
CA GLN A 199 7.92 30.60 -4.54
C GLN A 199 9.32 30.38 -3.93
N TYR A 200 9.67 31.10 -2.86
CA TYR A 200 11.00 31.11 -2.25
C TYR A 200 11.04 30.61 -0.80
N LYS A 201 9.92 30.14 -0.24
CA LYS A 201 9.93 29.63 1.14
C LYS A 201 10.38 28.17 1.17
N GLU A 202 11.38 27.87 1.99
CA GLU A 202 11.79 26.51 2.33
C GLU A 202 10.84 25.92 3.39
N ILE A 203 10.17 24.82 3.04
CA ILE A 203 9.25 24.11 3.93
C ILE A 203 9.95 22.87 4.51
N SER A 204 10.11 22.90 5.82
CA SER A 204 10.70 21.82 6.62
C SER A 204 9.59 21.01 7.29
N VAL A 205 9.77 19.69 7.38
CA VAL A 205 8.85 18.79 8.07
C VAL A 205 9.64 17.84 8.94
N VAL A 206 9.33 17.83 10.23
CA VAL A 206 10.00 16.97 11.20
C VAL A 206 9.01 16.21 12.08
N GLY A 207 9.38 15.02 12.52
CA GLY A 207 8.78 14.31 13.63
C GLY A 207 9.68 14.44 14.85
N ILE A 208 9.11 14.70 16.02
CA ILE A 208 9.87 14.81 17.27
C ILE A 208 9.37 13.73 18.22
N SER A 209 10.30 12.92 18.70
CA SER A 209 10.07 11.98 19.79
C SER A 209 10.99 12.30 20.97
N LEU A 210 10.87 11.55 22.08
CA LEU A 210 11.77 11.68 23.22
C LEU A 210 13.24 11.35 22.89
N THR A 211 13.49 10.57 21.84
CA THR A 211 14.82 10.01 21.54
C THR A 211 15.45 10.56 20.27
N GLU A 212 14.65 11.03 19.32
CA GLU A 212 15.14 11.40 18.00
C GLU A 212 14.26 12.48 17.33
N ILE A 213 14.87 13.17 16.37
CA ILE A 213 14.20 14.10 15.46
C ILE A 213 14.30 13.49 14.05
N ASP A 214 13.16 13.17 13.47
CA ASP A 214 13.08 12.62 12.12
C ASP A 214 12.83 13.76 11.13
N ALA A 215 13.81 14.07 10.29
CA ALA A 215 13.64 15.04 9.20
C ALA A 215 13.13 14.32 7.96
N PHE A 216 11.88 14.55 7.60
CA PHE A 216 11.22 13.83 6.52
C PHE A 216 11.73 14.27 5.15
N THR A 217 12.17 13.33 4.30
CA THR A 217 12.79 13.63 3.01
C THR A 217 11.75 13.77 1.89
N LYS A 218 12.14 14.17 0.68
CA LYS A 218 11.17 14.48 -0.40
C LYS A 218 10.37 13.28 -0.90
N ASN A 219 10.89 12.08 -0.74
CA ASN A 219 10.17 10.85 -1.07
C ASN A 219 9.26 10.36 0.08
N SER A 220 9.23 11.07 1.21
CA SER A 220 8.31 10.77 2.30
C SER A 220 6.85 11.01 1.91
N PHE A 221 5.90 10.57 2.73
CA PHE A 221 4.48 10.85 2.51
C PHE A 221 4.22 12.36 2.36
N SER A 222 4.49 13.14 3.40
CA SER A 222 4.33 14.59 3.38
C SER A 222 5.27 15.26 2.37
N GLY A 223 6.51 14.79 2.26
CA GLY A 223 7.48 15.31 1.30
C GLY A 223 7.05 15.13 -0.15
N SER A 224 6.38 14.03 -0.50
CA SER A 224 5.88 13.79 -1.85
C SER A 224 4.76 14.77 -2.21
N ILE A 225 3.85 15.06 -1.27
CA ILE A 225 2.77 16.05 -1.43
C ILE A 225 3.37 17.45 -1.60
N LEU A 226 4.36 17.82 -0.77
CA LEU A 226 5.09 19.09 -0.92
C LEU A 226 5.82 19.18 -2.27
N SER A 227 6.33 18.06 -2.79
CA SER A 227 6.99 17.99 -4.09
C SER A 227 6.00 18.21 -5.24
N GLU A 228 4.78 17.67 -5.15
CA GLU A 228 3.70 17.91 -6.13
C GLU A 228 3.29 19.39 -6.17
N LEU A 229 3.32 20.06 -5.01
CA LEU A 229 3.11 21.50 -4.89
C LEU A 229 4.32 22.36 -5.31
N LYS A 230 5.45 21.73 -5.66
CA LYS A 230 6.72 22.38 -6.06
C LYS A 230 7.29 23.31 -4.99
N LEU A 231 7.07 22.99 -3.73
CA LEU A 231 7.60 23.76 -2.60
C LEU A 231 9.08 23.44 -2.39
N GLN A 232 9.88 24.49 -2.10
CA GLN A 232 11.29 24.32 -1.77
C GLN A 232 11.44 23.67 -0.40
N ARG A 233 12.55 22.96 -0.20
CA ARG A 233 12.84 22.25 1.04
C ARG A 233 14.28 22.48 1.47
N PRO A 234 14.59 22.38 2.77
CA PRO A 234 15.97 22.39 3.23
C PRO A 234 16.78 21.31 2.51
N LYS A 235 18.04 21.60 2.18
CA LYS A 235 18.90 20.67 1.40
C LYS A 235 19.00 19.27 2.01
N ALA A 236 18.99 19.17 3.35
CA ALA A 236 19.03 17.89 4.05
C ALA A 236 17.74 17.06 3.87
N GLN A 237 16.62 17.71 3.52
CA GLN A 237 15.32 17.09 3.29
C GLN A 237 14.99 16.96 1.79
N ASP A 238 15.65 17.70 0.89
CA ASP A 238 15.52 17.57 -0.58
C ASP A 238 16.34 16.40 -1.17
N ILE A 239 16.41 15.30 -0.43
CA ILE A 239 17.05 14.04 -0.84
C ILE A 239 16.03 12.90 -0.82
N THR A 240 16.44 11.72 -1.27
CA THR A 240 15.69 10.48 -1.10
C THR A 240 16.35 9.66 0.00
N ALA A 241 15.56 9.14 0.94
CA ALA A 241 16.02 8.22 1.99
C ALA A 241 15.16 6.95 1.98
N GLU A 242 15.73 5.81 2.39
CA GLU A 242 15.09 4.49 2.35
C GLU A 242 13.69 4.48 3.01
N TYR A 243 13.58 5.08 4.20
CA TYR A 243 12.33 5.14 4.97
C TYR A 243 11.61 6.50 4.85
N GLY A 244 12.09 7.39 3.97
CA GLY A 244 11.53 8.72 3.81
C GLY A 244 11.91 9.70 4.92
N TYR A 245 12.92 9.43 5.73
CA TYR A 245 13.45 10.40 6.69
C TYR A 245 14.94 10.16 6.97
N ILE A 246 15.57 11.17 7.55
CA ILE A 246 16.89 11.05 8.19
C ILE A 246 16.77 11.44 9.66
N VAL A 247 17.54 10.77 10.51
CA VAL A 247 17.62 11.13 11.93
C VAL A 247 18.57 12.32 12.09
N VAL A 248 18.12 13.33 12.83
CA VAL A 248 18.86 14.56 13.14
C VAL A 248 19.05 14.64 14.65
N SER A 249 20.25 15.03 15.09
CA SER A 249 20.53 15.27 16.50
C SER A 249 20.17 16.70 16.93
N GLU A 250 20.02 16.95 18.23
CA GLU A 250 19.83 18.32 18.76
C GLU A 250 20.98 19.28 18.39
N GLU A 251 22.17 18.77 18.04
CA GLU A 251 23.32 19.59 17.65
C GLU A 251 23.30 19.99 16.17
N GLU A 252 22.45 19.36 15.36
CA GLU A 252 22.37 19.53 13.90
C GLU A 252 21.03 20.15 13.47
N LEU A 253 20.39 20.93 14.35
CA LEU A 253 19.06 21.52 14.10
C LEU A 253 19.06 22.46 12.88
N GLU A 254 20.20 22.97 12.45
CA GLU A 254 20.31 23.73 11.20
C GLU A 254 19.89 22.92 9.96
N LYS A 255 19.98 21.58 10.02
CA LYS A 255 19.52 20.70 8.93
C LYS A 255 18.00 20.67 8.79
N ILE A 256 17.27 21.05 9.84
CA ILE A 256 15.81 21.13 9.84
C ILE A 256 15.29 22.56 9.75
N ASP A 257 16.18 23.56 9.67
CA ASP A 257 15.76 24.94 9.55
C ASP A 257 15.19 25.23 8.16
N GLY A 258 14.12 26.01 8.13
CA GLY A 258 13.43 26.47 6.93
C GLY A 258 12.73 27.80 7.20
N ASP A 259 12.07 28.35 6.19
CA ASP A 259 11.24 29.54 6.39
C ASP A 259 9.94 29.18 7.12
N ILE A 260 9.46 27.95 6.96
CA ILE A 260 8.33 27.38 7.70
C ILE A 260 8.69 25.96 8.15
N LEU A 261 8.40 25.64 9.40
CA LEU A 261 8.66 24.34 10.01
C LEU A 261 7.36 23.69 10.49
N PHE A 262 6.97 22.58 9.88
CA PHE A 262 5.90 21.72 10.37
C PHE A 262 6.47 20.65 11.30
N VAL A 263 5.91 20.54 12.50
CA VAL A 263 6.32 19.58 13.53
C VAL A 263 5.19 18.58 13.74
N MET A 264 5.42 17.33 13.35
CA MET A 264 4.50 16.23 13.60
C MET A 264 4.53 15.85 15.09
N VAL A 265 3.35 15.83 15.69
CA VAL A 265 3.16 15.47 17.09
C VAL A 265 2.07 14.41 17.17
N GLY A 266 2.39 13.24 17.73
CA GLY A 266 1.50 12.08 17.71
C GLY A 266 0.89 11.72 19.07
N ASN A 267 1.53 12.12 20.16
CA ASN A 267 1.07 11.81 21.52
C ASN A 267 1.62 12.83 22.54
N GLN A 268 1.23 12.68 23.81
CA GLN A 268 1.65 13.58 24.89
C GLN A 268 3.16 13.59 25.16
N ASP A 269 3.86 12.50 24.88
CA ASP A 269 5.31 12.44 25.07
C ASP A 269 6.04 13.15 23.91
N ASP A 270 5.53 13.04 22.69
CA ASP A 270 5.99 13.84 21.55
C ASP A 270 5.75 15.35 21.81
N GLU A 271 4.59 15.72 22.38
CA GLU A 271 4.30 17.10 22.80
C GLU A 271 5.34 17.60 23.82
N LYS A 272 5.62 16.82 24.86
CA LYS A 272 6.64 17.18 25.87
C LYS A 272 8.03 17.29 25.28
N ALA A 273 8.39 16.38 24.38
CA ALA A 273 9.68 16.41 23.69
C ALA A 273 9.82 17.70 22.87
N PHE A 274 8.77 18.06 22.13
CA PHE A 274 8.73 19.30 21.38
C PHE A 274 8.80 20.54 22.28
N GLU A 275 8.03 20.60 23.38
CA GLU A 275 8.09 21.69 24.36
C GLU A 275 9.49 21.84 24.98
N SER A 276 10.16 20.73 25.30
CA SER A 276 11.53 20.71 25.81
C SER A 276 12.53 21.26 24.79
N LEU A 277 12.41 20.83 23.53
CA LEU A 277 13.29 21.27 22.45
C LEU A 277 13.17 22.78 22.19
N LYS A 278 11.97 23.35 22.29
CA LYS A 278 11.74 24.80 22.16
C LYS A 278 12.49 25.66 23.18
N GLN A 279 12.86 25.11 24.34
CA GLN A 279 13.62 25.82 25.37
C GLN A 279 15.14 25.83 25.10
N LYS A 280 15.61 25.10 24.09
CA LYS A 280 17.04 24.98 23.78
C LYS A 280 17.52 26.21 22.99
N PRO A 281 18.74 26.74 23.27
CA PRO A 281 19.29 27.86 22.50
C PRO A 281 19.43 27.58 21.00
N LEU A 282 19.79 26.34 20.62
CA LEU A 282 19.92 25.97 19.21
C LEU A 282 18.58 26.03 18.46
N TRP A 283 17.48 25.67 19.13
CA TRP A 283 16.14 25.82 18.56
C TRP A 283 15.77 27.30 18.33
N GLN A 284 16.10 28.16 19.29
CA GLN A 284 15.80 29.59 19.20
C GLN A 284 16.61 30.31 18.10
N ASN A 285 17.68 29.69 17.61
CA ASN A 285 18.48 30.19 16.50
C ASN A 285 17.91 29.85 15.12
N LEU A 286 16.91 28.97 15.03
CA LEU A 286 16.26 28.61 13.77
C LEU A 286 15.50 29.82 13.20
N ARG A 287 15.59 30.05 11.88
CA ARG A 287 14.84 31.09 11.18
C ARG A 287 13.34 30.96 11.41
N ALA A 288 12.82 29.73 11.34
CA ALA A 288 11.41 29.45 11.61
C ALA A 288 11.00 29.83 13.04
N ALA A 289 11.88 29.63 14.03
CA ALA A 289 11.62 30.02 15.42
C ALA A 289 11.61 31.54 15.60
N GLN A 290 12.60 32.22 15.02
CA GLN A 290 12.72 33.69 15.10
C GLN A 290 11.57 34.42 14.41
N THR A 291 11.00 33.82 13.36
CA THR A 291 9.88 34.38 12.58
C THR A 291 8.50 33.86 13.02
N ASN A 292 8.45 33.03 14.08
CA ASN A 292 7.24 32.40 14.59
C ASN A 292 6.46 31.61 13.50
N GLN A 293 7.19 30.92 12.62
CA GLN A 293 6.67 30.11 11.51
C GLN A 293 6.83 28.61 11.80
N ILE A 294 6.44 28.19 13.01
CA ILE A 294 6.46 26.79 13.43
C ILE A 294 5.02 26.35 13.70
N TYR A 295 4.59 25.28 13.04
CA TYR A 295 3.22 24.77 13.14
C TYR A 295 3.24 23.32 13.59
N ALA A 296 2.60 23.02 14.73
CA ALA A 296 2.35 21.65 15.14
C ALA A 296 1.21 21.05 14.30
N VAL A 297 1.42 19.83 13.81
CA VAL A 297 0.47 19.09 12.98
C VAL A 297 0.29 17.66 13.47
N GLU A 298 -0.87 17.06 13.18
CA GLU A 298 -1.18 15.71 13.65
C GLU A 298 -0.33 14.66 12.94
N ASN A 299 0.43 13.87 13.71
CA ASN A 299 1.32 12.86 13.16
C ASN A 299 0.60 11.80 12.31
N HIS A 300 -0.56 11.29 12.75
CA HIS A 300 -1.29 10.28 11.98
C HIS A 300 -1.79 10.81 10.63
N VAL A 301 -1.97 12.13 10.48
CA VAL A 301 -2.31 12.76 9.20
C VAL A 301 -1.06 12.91 8.33
N TRP A 302 -0.01 13.55 8.85
CA TRP A 302 1.19 13.87 8.08
C TRP A 302 2.13 12.68 7.83
N TRP A 303 1.83 11.53 8.43
CA TRP A 303 2.44 10.22 8.15
C TRP A 303 1.41 9.20 7.61
N GLY A 304 0.22 9.66 7.24
CA GLY A 304 -0.97 8.81 7.08
C GLY A 304 -0.99 7.86 5.89
N GLY A 305 -0.13 8.02 4.88
CA GLY A 305 0.11 6.99 3.85
C GLY A 305 -1.10 6.60 3.00
N ASN A 306 -2.15 7.41 2.96
CA ASN A 306 -3.37 7.18 2.18
C ASN A 306 -3.97 8.52 1.69
N ILE A 307 -4.88 8.44 0.71
CA ILE A 307 -5.42 9.63 0.04
C ILE A 307 -6.35 10.49 0.92
N LEU A 308 -6.99 9.91 1.95
CA LEU A 308 -7.74 10.70 2.95
C LEU A 308 -6.79 11.59 3.74
N ALA A 309 -5.72 11.00 4.27
CA ALA A 309 -4.68 11.74 4.98
C ALA A 309 -4.00 12.77 4.08
N ALA A 310 -3.78 12.45 2.79
CA ALA A 310 -3.16 13.39 1.85
C ALA A 310 -4.04 14.64 1.65
N ASN A 311 -5.36 14.46 1.57
CA ASN A 311 -6.30 15.58 1.53
C ASN A 311 -6.28 16.43 2.81
N LEU A 312 -6.08 15.82 3.98
CA LEU A 312 -5.97 16.56 5.23
C LEU A 312 -4.63 17.32 5.34
N VAL A 313 -3.54 16.77 4.80
CA VAL A 313 -2.29 17.52 4.64
C VAL A 313 -2.52 18.74 3.74
N LEU A 314 -3.26 18.59 2.63
CA LEU A 314 -3.62 19.73 1.78
C LEU A 314 -4.50 20.77 2.52
N ASP A 315 -5.38 20.34 3.43
CA ASP A 315 -6.16 21.26 4.28
C ASP A 315 -5.25 22.08 5.19
N ASP A 316 -4.27 21.44 5.84
CA ASP A 316 -3.30 22.13 6.68
C ASP A 316 -2.42 23.08 5.85
N LEU A 317 -1.98 22.67 4.67
CA LEU A 317 -1.18 23.54 3.80
C LEU A 317 -1.99 24.75 3.30
N GLU A 318 -3.26 24.56 2.94
CA GLU A 318 -4.14 25.69 2.58
C GLU A 318 -4.35 26.62 3.79
N LYS A 319 -4.53 26.07 4.99
CA LYS A 319 -4.66 26.86 6.23
C LYS A 319 -3.39 27.67 6.54
N TYR A 320 -2.22 27.04 6.54
CA TYR A 320 -0.99 27.65 7.05
C TYR A 320 -0.17 28.39 5.98
N LEU A 321 -0.33 28.06 4.70
CA LEU A 321 0.46 28.68 3.62
C LEU A 321 -0.35 29.64 2.76
N VAL A 322 -1.65 29.40 2.57
CA VAL A 322 -2.50 30.25 1.73
C VAL A 322 -3.29 31.24 2.57
N ASN A 323 -3.98 30.75 3.60
CA ASN A 323 -4.86 31.56 4.45
C ASN A 323 -4.15 32.02 5.71
N MET A 324 -2.86 32.39 5.63
CA MET A 324 -2.06 32.75 6.80
C MET A 324 -2.84 33.71 7.72
N PRO A 325 -3.02 33.36 9.01
CA PRO A 325 -3.77 34.17 9.96
C PRO A 325 -3.11 35.53 10.27
#